data_AF-X1C2H7-F1
#
_entry.id   AF-X1C2H7-F1
#
_cell.length_a   1.000
_cell.length_b   1.000
_cell.length_c   1.000
_cell.angle_alpha   90.00
_cell.angle_beta   90.00
_cell.angle_gamma   90.00
#
_symmetry.space_group_name_H-M   'P 1'
#
loop_
_entity.id
_entity.type
_entity.pdbx_description
1 polymer ?
#
loop_
_entity_poly.entity_id
_entity_poly.type
_entity_poly.pdbx_seq_one_letter_code
_entity_poly.pdbx_strand_id
1 'polypeptide(L)' 'ATVVAKGAGHIAERIKEIAREHQVAIVEDKPLAQTLFKIVEIGEFIPVELYRAVAEILAYVYRLRGMYQTA' A
#
# COMPACT_ATOMS: atom_id res chain seq x y z
N ALA A 1 1.04 11.11 -1.82
CA ALA A 1 0.22 9.91 -1.52
C ALA A 1 -0.13 9.93 -0.03
N THR A 2 -1.33 9.49 0.34
CA THR A 2 -1.89 9.63 1.69
C THR A 2 -2.29 8.27 2.23
N VAL A 3 -2.07 8.01 3.52
CA VAL A 3 -2.51 6.77 4.17
C VAL A 3 -3.99 6.89 4.51
N VAL A 4 -4.83 6.03 3.92
CA VAL A 4 -6.29 6.06 4.11
C VAL A 4 -6.79 5.04 5.14
N ALA A 5 -6.00 4.00 5.40
CA ALA A 5 -6.30 2.97 6.39
C ALA A 5 -5.00 2.31 6.85
N LYS A 6 -4.94 1.94 8.14
CA LYS A 6 -3.88 1.10 8.72
C LYS A 6 -4.47 0.22 9.82
N GLY A 7 -3.86 -0.93 10.07
CA GLY A 7 -4.35 -1.87 11.08
C GLY A 7 -3.32 -2.94 11.42
N ALA A 8 -3.51 -3.61 12.55
CA ALA A 8 -2.72 -4.75 13.00
C ALA A 8 -3.64 -5.89 13.47
N GLY A 9 -3.13 -7.12 13.47
CA GLY A 9 -3.89 -8.31 13.88
C GLY A 9 -5.21 -8.44 13.11
N HIS A 10 -6.31 -8.62 13.83
CA HIS A 10 -7.64 -8.80 13.25
C HIS A 10 -8.09 -7.63 12.36
N ILE A 11 -7.69 -6.38 12.65
CA ILE A 11 -8.02 -5.24 11.79
C ILE A 11 -7.29 -5.35 10.45
N ALA A 12 -6.02 -5.77 10.44
CA ALA A 12 -5.28 -5.97 9.20
C ALA A 12 -5.89 -7.11 8.35
N GLU A 13 -6.35 -8.18 8.98
CA GLU A 13 -7.08 -9.24 8.28
C GLU A 13 -8.37 -8.70 7.66
N ARG A 14 -9.15 -7.92 8.41
CA ARG A 14 -10.39 -7.31 7.90
C ARG A 14 -10.14 -6.36 6.72
N ILE A 15 -9.08 -5.55 6.77
CA ILE A 15 -8.68 -4.69 5.64
C ILE A 15 -8.37 -5.54 4.40
N LYS A 16 -7.65 -6.65 4.56
CA LYS A 16 -7.32 -7.55 3.44
C LYS A 16 -8.55 -8.26 2.88
N GLU A 17 -9.51 -8.64 3.72
CA GLU A 17 -10.79 -9.21 3.26
C GLU A 17 -11.54 -8.22 2.36
N ILE A 18 -11.77 -7.01 2.85
CA ILE A 18 -12.47 -5.95 2.08
C ILE A 18 -11.70 -5.63 0.80
N ALA A 19 -10.37 -5.56 0.85
CA ALA A 19 -9.55 -5.34 -0.33
C ALA A 19 -9.77 -6.42 -1.41
N ARG A 20 -9.89 -7.69 -1.02
CA ARG A 20 -10.19 -8.79 -1.96
C ARG A 20 -11.59 -8.67 -2.54
N GLU A 21 -12.60 -8.38 -1.71
CA GLU A 21 -14.00 -8.18 -2.14
C GLU A 21 -14.12 -7.07 -3.21
N HIS A 22 -13.31 -6.01 -3.07
CA HIS A 22 -13.31 -4.86 -3.98
C HIS A 22 -12.20 -4.90 -5.05
N GLN A 23 -11.51 -6.03 -5.23
CA GLN A 23 -10.45 -6.19 -6.23
C GLN A 23 -9.32 -5.15 -6.12
N VAL A 24 -9.03 -4.71 -4.89
CA VAL A 24 -7.87 -3.87 -4.56
C VAL A 24 -6.64 -4.78 -4.48
N ALA A 25 -5.58 -4.43 -5.22
CA ALA A 25 -4.34 -5.21 -5.23
C ALA A 25 -3.69 -5.21 -3.83
N ILE A 26 -3.30 -6.40 -3.36
CA ILE A 26 -2.57 -6.56 -2.10
C ILE A 26 -1.13 -6.92 -2.44
N VAL A 27 -0.19 -6.10 -1.97
CA VAL A 27 1.24 -6.31 -2.16
C VAL A 27 1.88 -6.48 -0.79
N GLU A 28 2.65 -7.55 -0.60
CA GLU A 28 3.36 -7.80 0.64
C GLU A 28 4.75 -7.16 0.59
N ASP A 29 4.96 -6.16 1.44
CA ASP A 29 6.27 -5.59 1.78
C ASP A 29 6.30 -5.36 3.30
N LYS A 30 6.89 -6.31 4.04
CA LYS A 30 6.88 -6.28 5.51
C LYS A 30 7.62 -5.06 6.07
N PRO A 31 8.85 -4.73 5.65
CA PRO A 31 9.56 -3.54 6.12
C PRO A 31 8.78 -2.24 5.88
N LEU A 32 8.25 -2.04 4.67
CA LEU A 32 7.51 -0.82 4.33
C LEU A 32 6.20 -0.73 5.11
N ALA A 33 5.43 -1.82 5.18
CA ALA A 33 4.17 -1.85 5.91
C ALA A 33 4.37 -1.56 7.41
N GLN A 34 5.38 -2.16 8.04
CA GLN A 34 5.71 -1.89 9.44
C GLN A 34 6.17 -0.45 9.66
N THR A 35 6.96 0.10 8.75
CA THR A 35 7.44 1.49 8.85
C THR A 35 6.27 2.46 8.74
N LEU A 36 5.44 2.33 7.70
CA LEU A 36 4.24 3.15 7.51
C LEU A 36 3.28 3.05 8.70
N PHE A 37 3.07 1.84 9.23
CA PHE A 37 2.22 1.63 10.40
C PHE A 37 2.71 2.38 11.64
N LYS A 38 4.04 2.41 11.84
CA LYS A 38 4.68 3.02 13.01
C LYS A 38 4.74 4.54 12.96
N ILE A 39 4.98 5.13 11.80
CA ILE A 39 5.37 6.55 11.70
C ILE A 39 4.39 7.45 10.96
N VAL A 40 3.33 6.89 10.36
CA VAL A 40 2.34 7.66 9.59
C VAL A 40 0.94 7.44 10.13
N GLU A 41 0.22 8.51 10.44
CA GLU A 41 -1.17 8.45 10.85
C GLU A 41 -2.14 8.43 9.66
N ILE A 42 -3.37 8.00 9.93
CA ILE A 42 -4.43 8.01 8.92
C ILE A 42 -4.74 9.46 8.53
N GLY A 43 -4.80 9.73 7.24
CA GLY A 43 -4.99 11.07 6.67
C GLY A 43 -3.69 11.83 6.45
N GLU A 44 -2.56 11.34 6.98
CA GLU A 44 -1.27 11.96 6.78
C GLU A 44 -0.63 11.59 5.44
N PHE A 45 0.21 12.49 4.96
CA PHE A 45 1.05 12.24 3.80
C PHE A 45 2.18 11.29 4.16
N ILE A 46 2.55 10.48 3.19
CA ILE A 46 3.72 9.62 3.31
C ILE A 46 4.98 10.53 3.47
N PRO A 47 5.94 10.16 4.34
CA PRO A 47 7.22 10.85 4.44
C PRO A 47 8.06 10.73 3.16
N VAL A 48 8.85 11.75 2.84
CA VAL A 48 9.66 11.83 1.61
C VAL A 48 10.63 10.67 1.47
N GLU A 49 11.23 10.23 2.58
CA GLU A 49 12.15 9.11 2.65
C GLU A 49 11.53 7.77 2.23
N LEU A 50 10.20 7.65 2.28
CA LEU A 50 9.46 6.44 1.87
C LEU A 50 8.91 6.55 0.44
N TYR A 51 9.05 7.70 -0.23
CA TYR A 51 8.45 7.91 -1.57
C TYR A 51 8.96 6.93 -2.60
N ARG A 52 10.25 6.61 -2.57
CA ARG A 52 10.83 5.64 -3.51
C ARG A 52 10.19 4.26 -3.34
N ALA A 53 10.14 3.74 -2.12
CA ALA A 53 9.57 2.43 -1.83
C ALA A 53 8.09 2.37 -2.25
N VAL A 54 7.31 3.41 -1.93
CA VAL A 54 5.90 3.48 -2.34
C VAL A 54 5.74 3.58 -3.85
N ALA A 55 6.59 4.34 -4.55
CA ALA A 55 6.57 4.45 -6.00
C ALA A 55 6.86 3.11 -6.69
N GLU A 56 7.77 2.30 -6.14
CA GLU A 56 8.06 0.95 -6.65
C GLU A 56 6.84 0.02 -6.53
N ILE A 57 6.09 0.10 -5.42
CA ILE A 57 4.81 -0.63 -5.24
C ILE A 57 3.75 -0.16 -6.23
N LEU A 58 3.58 1.15 -6.41
CA LEU A 58 2.62 1.70 -7.37
C LEU A 58 2.95 1.28 -8.81
N ALA A 59 4.23 1.33 -9.18
CA ALA A 59 4.68 0.87 -10.49
C ALA A 59 4.39 -0.62 -10.69
N TYR A 60 4.59 -1.46 -9.68
CA TYR A 60 4.24 -2.88 -9.72
C TYR A 60 2.74 -3.09 -9.94
N VAL A 61 1.88 -2.41 -9.17
CA VAL A 61 0.42 -2.51 -9.32
C VAL A 61 -0.05 -2.05 -10.69
N TYR A 62 0.51 -0.97 -11.24
CA TYR A 62 0.15 -0.50 -12.57
C TYR A 62 0.58 -1.45 -13.68
N ARG A 63 1.74 -2.11 -13.55
CA ARG A 63 2.15 -3.18 -14.48
C ARG A 63 1.19 -4.37 -14.43
N LEU A 64 0.78 -4.80 -13.22
CA LEU A 64 -0.20 -5.89 -13.06
C LEU A 64 -1.55 -5.56 -13.71
N ARG A 65 -1.96 -4.29 -13.68
CA ARG A 65 -3.21 -3.82 -14.30
C ARG A 65 -3.08 -3.58 -15.81
N GLY A 66 -1.91 -3.82 -16.41
CA GLY A 66 -1.65 -3.55 -17.82
C GLY A 66 -1.71 -2.07 -18.21
N MET A 67 -1.63 -1.17 -17.22
CA MET A 67 -1.74 0.28 -17.44
C MET A 67 -0.48 0.90 -18.03
N TYR A 68 0.64 0.17 -17.99
CA TYR A 68 1.85 0.46 -18.76
C TYR A 68 2.06 -0.64 -19.80
N GLN A 69 2.04 -0.27 -21.08
CA GLN A 69 2.63 -1.07 -22.15
C GLN A 69 4.11 -0.69 -22.21
N THR A 70 5.00 -1.66 -22.01
CA THR A 70 6.33 -1.56 -22.61
C THR A 70 6.11 -1.44 -24.12
N ALA A 71 6.58 -0.33 -24.68
CA ALA A 71 6.72 -0.17 -26.13
C ALA A 71 7.55 -1.33 -26.71
#